data_AF-A0A5C8QQL6-F1
#
_entry.id   AF-A0A5C8QQL6-F1
#
_cell.length_a   1.000
_cell.length_b   1.000
_cell.length_c   1.000
_cell.angle_alpha   90.00
_cell.angle_beta   90.00
_cell.angle_gamma   90.00
#
_symmetry.space_group_name_H-M   'P 1'
#
loop_
_entity.id
_entity.type
_entity.pdbx_description
1 polymer ?
#
loop_
_entity_poly.entity_id
_entity_poly.type
_entity_poly.pdbx_seq_one_letter_code
_entity_poly.pdbx_strand_id
1 'polypeptide(L)'
;MSLVAVPQAPPAEAAPTPASAPAPASAQASAQAAPRAAAAPLTKVLVFSKTAGFRHSSIPAGIAAVQRLGAANGFTVTATENAGGFTAANLAQYQAVIWLSTTGDVLNAAQQTAFESYVASGGGYVGVHAASDTEYDWPWYGGLVGAYFASHPATQPATVKVEDRASASTSHLPQRWTRTDEWYNYRANPRAAVKVLASLDEASYTGGTMGDHPITWCQDYRGGRSWYTGLGHTEESYADPAFTTMLLGGIQTAARAKAADCRPETGYTPLFDGSRASLDKWRQAGAGSFSLADGTLSSVGGMGLLWYPVTPFANYSLKADWMMPGDDNGGVFIGFPDPQGDPWKPVDLGHEIQIDASDGDPTRTTGSVYSFRAPDTAARAAALNPPGTWNSYEIAVHGRHVEIFLNGVKINDYTSTRDIALGHIGLQNDGAGLDINYRDVRIKQDGAQTTDLARGRPVTVTSVEPGSTHVGANAVDGDSTTRWGSAYADPQSITVDLGGVRTLQQVRLNWETAHASAYTVQTSADNATWRTVGTVTAGNGGLDEIAVSGTGRYVRVQGTTRATQYGYSLWDLNVFGTTQ
;
A
#
# COMPACT_ATOMS: atom_id res chain seq x y z
N MET A 1 -59.09 -20.19 -56.87
CA MET A 1 -58.53 -19.55 -58.08
C MET A 1 -57.28 -18.80 -57.67
N SER A 2 -56.15 -19.18 -58.25
CA SER A 2 -54.79 -18.82 -57.84
C SER A 2 -54.55 -17.32 -57.77
N LEU A 3 -54.07 -16.86 -56.62
CA LEU A 3 -53.48 -15.54 -56.41
C LEU A 3 -52.01 -15.61 -56.82
N VAL A 4 -51.69 -15.00 -57.96
CA VAL A 4 -50.32 -14.81 -58.44
C VAL A 4 -49.79 -13.53 -57.79
N ALA A 5 -48.78 -13.69 -56.93
CA ALA A 5 -48.06 -12.59 -56.30
C ALA A 5 -47.01 -12.01 -57.26
N VAL A 6 -46.98 -10.67 -57.32
CA VAL A 6 -45.99 -9.86 -58.04
C VAL A 6 -44.68 -9.82 -57.23
N PRO A 7 -43.50 -9.94 -57.86
CA PRO A 7 -42.23 -10.08 -57.15
C PRO A 7 -41.78 -8.78 -56.47
N GLN A 8 -41.31 -8.90 -55.23
CA GLN A 8 -40.66 -7.82 -54.47
C GLN A 8 -39.23 -7.58 -54.98
N ALA A 9 -38.87 -6.30 -55.08
CA ALA A 9 -37.53 -5.83 -55.38
C ALA A 9 -36.54 -6.15 -54.23
N PRO A 10 -35.26 -6.42 -54.54
CA PRO A 10 -34.26 -6.75 -53.52
C PRO A 10 -33.88 -5.51 -52.67
N PRO A 11 -33.50 -5.71 -51.40
CA PRO A 11 -33.04 -4.62 -50.54
C PRO A 11 -31.69 -4.08 -50.99
N ALA A 12 -31.52 -2.77 -50.86
CA ALA A 12 -30.29 -2.04 -51.20
C ALA A 12 -29.10 -2.50 -50.35
N GLU A 13 -28.00 -2.78 -51.04
CA GLU A 13 -26.67 -3.06 -50.49
C GLU A 13 -26.16 -1.83 -49.71
N ALA A 14 -25.84 -2.03 -48.44
CA ALA A 14 -25.21 -1.00 -47.61
C ALA A 14 -23.74 -0.85 -48.03
N ALA A 15 -23.35 0.39 -48.37
CA ALA A 15 -21.98 0.75 -48.68
C ALA A 15 -21.03 0.48 -47.48
N PRO A 16 -19.78 0.07 -47.72
CA PRO A 16 -18.82 -0.22 -46.66
C PRO A 16 -18.41 1.07 -45.93
N THR A 17 -18.52 1.05 -44.60
CA THR A 17 -17.96 2.09 -43.72
C THR A 17 -16.44 2.14 -43.86
N PRO A 18 -15.82 3.32 -44.05
CA PRO A 18 -14.37 3.42 -44.12
C PRO A 18 -13.75 3.06 -42.77
N ALA A 19 -12.73 2.20 -42.81
CA ALA A 19 -11.93 1.83 -41.65
C ALA A 19 -11.31 3.08 -41.01
N SER A 20 -11.56 3.28 -39.71
CA SER A 20 -10.89 4.31 -38.93
C SER A 20 -9.40 3.99 -38.84
N ALA A 21 -8.55 4.90 -39.33
CA ALA A 21 -7.11 4.83 -39.12
C ALA A 21 -6.78 4.78 -37.62
N PRO A 22 -5.75 4.02 -37.20
CA PRO A 22 -5.34 4.00 -35.81
C PRO A 22 -4.85 5.39 -35.40
N ALA A 23 -5.36 5.90 -34.29
CA ALA A 23 -4.89 7.14 -33.71
C ALA A 23 -3.39 7.03 -33.37
N PRO A 24 -2.57 8.06 -33.62
CA PRO A 24 -1.17 8.03 -33.22
C PRO A 24 -1.09 7.89 -31.71
N ALA A 25 -0.30 6.92 -31.24
CA ALA A 25 -0.01 6.72 -29.83
C ALA A 25 0.53 8.03 -29.25
N SER A 26 -0.24 8.64 -28.35
CA SER A 26 0.21 9.78 -27.56
C SER A 26 1.32 9.28 -26.64
N ALA A 27 2.57 9.63 -26.97
CA ALA A 27 3.67 9.57 -26.04
C ALA A 27 3.33 10.49 -24.86
N GLN A 28 2.84 9.90 -23.77
CA GLN A 28 2.74 10.58 -22.49
C GLN A 28 4.16 10.82 -22.02
N ALA A 29 4.67 12.03 -22.25
CA ALA A 29 5.82 12.52 -21.53
C ALA A 29 5.47 12.44 -20.04
N SER A 30 6.22 11.63 -19.31
CA SER A 30 6.20 11.58 -17.85
C SER A 30 6.51 12.97 -17.34
N ALA A 31 5.48 13.70 -16.91
CA ALA A 31 5.67 14.90 -16.12
C ALA A 31 6.27 14.46 -14.79
N GLN A 32 7.60 14.51 -14.67
CA GLN A 32 8.28 14.49 -13.39
C GLN A 32 7.65 15.58 -12.53
N ALA A 33 6.90 15.17 -11.51
CA ALA A 33 6.43 16.08 -10.49
C ALA A 33 7.65 16.79 -9.91
N ALA A 34 7.63 18.13 -9.89
CA ALA A 34 8.68 18.90 -9.26
C ALA A 34 8.88 18.40 -7.81
N PRO A 35 10.12 18.28 -7.32
CA PRO A 35 10.38 17.82 -5.96
C PRO A 35 9.61 18.70 -4.99
N ARG A 36 8.74 18.07 -4.18
CA ARG A 36 7.96 18.76 -3.16
C ARG A 36 8.95 19.36 -2.15
N ALA A 37 8.94 20.68 -2.00
CA ALA A 37 9.75 21.37 -1.01
C ALA A 37 9.54 20.74 0.39
N ALA A 38 10.61 20.71 1.20
CA ALA A 38 10.55 20.21 2.57
C ALA A 38 9.38 20.84 3.34
N ALA A 39 8.73 20.05 4.20
CA ALA A 39 7.58 20.50 4.98
C ALA A 39 7.94 21.78 5.76
N ALA A 40 7.21 22.87 5.49
CA ALA A 40 7.43 24.12 6.20
C ALA A 40 7.10 23.93 7.70
N PRO A 41 7.89 24.52 8.62
CA PRO A 41 7.59 24.43 10.05
C PRO A 41 6.20 25.03 10.34
N LEU A 42 5.54 24.49 11.36
CA LEU A 42 4.27 25.03 11.86
C LEU A 42 4.55 26.33 12.63
N THR A 43 3.87 27.42 12.26
CA THR A 43 4.12 28.76 12.83
C THR A 43 2.86 29.45 13.31
N LYS A 44 1.70 29.21 12.69
CA LYS A 44 0.45 29.90 13.06
C LYS A 44 -0.80 29.07 12.78
N VAL A 45 -1.69 28.99 13.79
CA VAL A 45 -3.00 28.31 13.70
C VAL A 45 -4.12 29.18 14.26
N LEU A 46 -5.33 28.99 13.73
CA LEU A 46 -6.57 29.61 14.19
C LEU A 46 -7.43 28.55 14.88
N VAL A 47 -7.85 28.80 16.12
CA VAL A 47 -8.89 28.02 16.80
C VAL A 47 -10.21 28.75 16.66
N PHE A 48 -11.18 28.09 16.05
CA PHE A 48 -12.55 28.55 15.90
C PHE A 48 -13.48 27.65 16.71
N SER A 49 -14.25 28.23 17.63
CA SER A 49 -15.12 27.48 18.55
C SER A 49 -16.53 28.05 18.68
N LYS A 50 -17.00 28.75 17.64
CA LYS A 50 -18.37 29.26 17.60
C LYS A 50 -19.37 28.10 17.63
N THR A 51 -20.45 28.28 18.36
CA THR A 51 -21.57 27.32 18.43
C THR A 51 -22.87 28.06 18.14
N ALA A 52 -23.76 27.42 17.39
CA ALA A 52 -25.15 27.79 17.19
C ALA A 52 -26.11 26.69 17.71
N GLY A 53 -25.55 25.58 18.22
CA GLY A 53 -26.26 24.49 18.89
C GLY A 53 -25.73 24.27 20.31
N PHE A 54 -25.52 23.01 20.69
CA PHE A 54 -25.01 22.66 22.02
C PHE A 54 -23.61 23.22 22.27
N ARG A 55 -23.37 23.74 23.48
CA ARG A 55 -22.08 24.30 23.90
C ARG A 55 -21.36 23.34 24.84
N HIS A 56 -20.27 22.76 24.36
CA HIS A 56 -19.43 21.85 25.14
C HIS A 56 -18.64 22.60 26.22
N SER A 57 -18.65 22.14 27.47
CA SER A 57 -17.89 22.78 28.56
C SER A 57 -16.38 22.68 28.37
N SER A 58 -15.91 21.74 27.53
CA SER A 58 -14.50 21.47 27.27
C SER A 58 -13.78 22.46 26.34
N ILE A 59 -14.50 23.33 25.63
CA ILE A 59 -13.87 24.27 24.68
C ILE A 59 -12.80 25.16 25.34
N PRO A 60 -13.00 25.79 26.53
CA PRO A 60 -11.94 26.54 27.19
C PRO A 60 -10.70 25.69 27.51
N ALA A 61 -10.90 24.44 27.96
CA ALA A 61 -9.81 23.51 28.21
C ALA A 61 -9.06 23.16 26.91
N GLY A 62 -9.79 22.97 25.81
CA GLY A 62 -9.21 22.73 24.49
C GLY A 62 -8.44 23.90 23.91
N ILE A 63 -8.95 25.13 24.02
CA ILE A 63 -8.21 26.34 23.63
C ILE A 63 -6.90 26.43 24.41
N ALA A 64 -6.98 26.25 25.74
CA ALA A 64 -5.80 26.29 26.60
C ALA A 64 -4.79 25.19 26.25
N ALA A 65 -5.23 23.98 25.90
CA ALA A 65 -4.36 22.90 25.46
C ALA A 65 -3.65 23.23 24.14
N VAL A 66 -4.38 23.73 23.13
CA VAL A 66 -3.76 24.13 21.85
C VAL A 66 -2.76 25.26 22.05
N GLN A 67 -3.05 26.23 22.92
CA GLN A 67 -2.11 27.30 23.28
C GLN A 67 -0.84 26.76 23.95
N ARG A 68 -0.97 25.80 24.89
CA ARG A 68 0.19 25.12 25.49
C ARG A 68 1.02 24.37 24.45
N LEU A 69 0.36 23.65 23.54
CA LEU A 69 1.03 22.98 22.42
C LEU A 69 1.78 23.98 21.53
N GLY A 70 1.16 25.13 21.22
CA GLY A 70 1.76 26.22 20.47
C GLY A 70 3.02 26.76 21.13
N ALA A 71 2.93 27.08 22.42
CA ALA A 71 4.08 27.55 23.20
C ALA A 71 5.22 26.52 23.26
N ALA A 72 4.90 25.23 23.41
CA ALA A 72 5.88 24.15 23.51
C ALA A 72 6.53 23.78 22.15
N ASN A 73 5.86 24.05 21.03
CA ASN A 73 6.29 23.61 19.70
C ASN A 73 6.53 24.75 18.71
N GLY A 74 6.61 26.00 19.18
CA GLY A 74 7.04 27.15 18.38
C GLY A 74 6.00 27.69 17.39
N PHE A 75 4.70 27.52 17.66
CA PHE A 75 3.64 28.10 16.83
C PHE A 75 2.67 28.96 17.63
N THR A 76 2.17 30.00 16.98
CA THR A 76 1.21 30.94 17.57
C THR A 76 -0.23 30.48 17.37
N VAL A 77 -1.06 30.72 18.38
CA VAL A 77 -2.46 30.30 18.41
C VAL A 77 -3.34 31.53 18.58
N THR A 78 -4.21 31.79 17.60
CA THR A 78 -5.30 32.77 17.74
C THR A 78 -6.58 32.01 18.00
N ALA A 79 -7.33 32.35 19.04
CA ALA A 79 -8.65 31.75 19.31
C ALA A 79 -9.76 32.78 19.07
N THR A 80 -10.86 32.36 18.45
CA THR A 80 -12.02 33.23 18.21
C THR A 80 -13.32 32.44 18.11
N GLU A 81 -14.42 33.08 18.50
CA GLU A 81 -15.79 32.63 18.21
C GLU A 81 -16.46 33.56 17.17
N ASN A 82 -15.73 34.57 16.66
CA ASN A 82 -16.25 35.53 15.70
C ASN A 82 -16.09 35.04 14.25
N ALA A 83 -17.18 34.58 13.65
CA ALA A 83 -17.23 34.16 12.24
C ALA A 83 -16.83 35.29 11.26
N GLY A 84 -16.91 36.57 11.65
CA GLY A 84 -16.41 37.69 10.87
C GLY A 84 -14.92 37.60 10.50
N GLY A 85 -14.14 36.77 11.19
CA GLY A 85 -12.75 36.46 10.84
C GLY A 85 -12.58 35.53 9.63
N PHE A 86 -13.63 34.90 9.12
CA PHE A 86 -13.57 34.02 7.95
C PHE A 86 -13.57 34.83 6.65
N THR A 87 -12.43 35.49 6.41
CA THR A 87 -12.13 36.24 5.19
C THR A 87 -10.86 35.67 4.56
N ALA A 88 -10.72 35.77 3.23
CA ALA A 88 -9.54 35.26 2.53
C ALA A 88 -8.24 35.84 3.10
N ALA A 89 -8.20 37.16 3.35
CA ALA A 89 -7.02 37.84 3.87
C ALA A 89 -6.62 37.38 5.28
N ASN A 90 -7.59 37.11 6.16
CA ASN A 90 -7.31 36.64 7.51
C ASN A 90 -6.89 35.15 7.49
N LEU A 91 -7.63 34.31 6.76
CA LEU A 91 -7.37 32.87 6.70
C LEU A 91 -6.01 32.52 6.09
N ALA A 92 -5.54 33.29 5.10
CA ALA A 92 -4.24 33.09 4.45
C ALA A 92 -3.03 33.17 5.40
N GLN A 93 -3.20 33.66 6.63
CA GLN A 93 -2.15 33.74 7.64
C GLN A 93 -1.93 32.42 8.39
N TYR A 94 -2.85 31.48 8.29
CA TYR A 94 -2.92 30.30 9.14
C TYR A 94 -2.63 29.02 8.35
N GLN A 95 -1.72 28.18 8.83
CA GLN A 95 -1.45 26.89 8.19
C GLN A 95 -2.56 25.87 8.47
N ALA A 96 -3.26 26.00 9.60
CA ALA A 96 -4.45 25.21 9.92
C ALA A 96 -5.50 26.02 10.68
N VAL A 97 -6.77 25.71 10.42
CA VAL A 97 -7.92 26.18 11.19
C VAL A 97 -8.53 25.01 11.95
N ILE A 98 -8.55 25.11 13.27
CA ILE A 98 -9.06 24.12 14.21
C ILE A 98 -10.51 24.48 14.56
N TRP A 99 -11.44 23.66 14.12
CA TRP A 99 -12.86 23.74 14.50
C TRP A 99 -13.02 22.92 15.77
N LEU A 100 -12.95 23.61 16.91
CA LEU A 100 -12.94 23.01 18.24
C LEU A 100 -14.36 22.97 18.79
N SER A 101 -15.01 21.81 18.64
CA SER A 101 -16.36 21.53 19.13
C SER A 101 -17.40 22.58 18.72
N THR A 102 -17.30 23.08 17.48
CA THR A 102 -18.35 23.90 16.85
C THR A 102 -19.65 23.11 16.76
N THR A 103 -20.81 23.77 16.70
CA THR A 103 -22.12 23.10 16.51
C THR A 103 -23.08 23.99 15.73
N GLY A 104 -23.96 23.38 14.94
CA GLY A 104 -24.99 24.08 14.16
C GLY A 104 -24.46 24.81 12.92
N ASP A 105 -25.20 25.83 12.46
CA ASP A 105 -24.84 26.68 11.31
C ASP A 105 -24.07 27.92 11.81
N VAL A 106 -22.77 27.98 11.51
CA VAL A 106 -21.84 28.93 12.15
C VAL A 106 -21.27 29.95 11.18
N LEU A 107 -21.29 29.68 9.87
CA LEU A 107 -20.81 30.54 8.79
C LEU A 107 -21.92 30.88 7.79
N ASN A 108 -21.97 32.14 7.36
CA ASN A 108 -22.80 32.51 6.21
C ASN A 108 -22.13 32.16 4.87
N ALA A 109 -22.87 32.31 3.75
CA ALA A 109 -22.38 31.95 2.41
C ALA A 109 -21.05 32.62 1.99
N ALA A 110 -20.81 33.87 2.39
CA ALA A 110 -19.55 34.56 2.08
C ALA A 110 -18.37 33.98 2.87
N GLN A 111 -18.61 33.62 4.13
CA GLN A 111 -17.62 32.99 5.01
C GLN A 111 -17.34 31.55 4.60
N GLN A 112 -18.36 30.79 4.19
CA GLN A 112 -18.22 29.47 3.59
C GLN A 112 -17.32 29.55 2.35
N THR A 113 -17.62 30.45 1.41
CA THR A 113 -16.79 30.66 0.19
C THR A 113 -15.33 30.99 0.51
N ALA A 114 -15.10 31.84 1.53
CA ALA A 114 -13.75 32.16 1.99
C ALA A 114 -13.02 30.92 2.54
N PHE A 115 -13.73 30.06 3.28
CA PHE A 115 -13.16 28.83 3.82
C PHE A 115 -12.90 27.77 2.74
N GLU A 116 -13.77 27.65 1.73
CA GLU A 116 -13.50 26.78 0.57
C GLU A 116 -12.23 27.19 -0.15
N SER A 117 -12.07 28.50 -0.38
CA SER A 117 -10.90 29.07 -1.05
C SER A 117 -9.62 28.86 -0.23
N TYR A 118 -9.72 28.98 1.09
CA TYR A 118 -8.62 28.69 2.02
C TYR A 118 -8.13 27.25 1.90
N VAL A 119 -9.05 26.28 1.99
CA VAL A 119 -8.72 24.85 1.84
C VAL A 119 -8.18 24.57 0.44
N ALA A 120 -8.81 25.14 -0.61
CA ALA A 120 -8.35 24.98 -1.99
C ALA A 120 -6.93 25.49 -2.25
N SER A 121 -6.49 26.48 -1.48
CA SER A 121 -5.14 27.04 -1.53
C SER A 121 -4.12 26.26 -0.69
N GLY A 122 -4.50 25.09 -0.16
CA GLY A 122 -3.62 24.23 0.64
C GLY A 122 -3.79 24.37 2.15
N GLY A 123 -4.78 25.15 2.62
CA GLY A 123 -5.08 25.33 4.04
C GLY A 123 -5.47 24.03 4.75
N GLY A 124 -5.03 23.88 6.00
CA GLY A 124 -5.34 22.74 6.84
C GLY A 124 -6.65 22.90 7.61
N TYR A 125 -7.42 21.82 7.74
CA TYR A 125 -8.59 21.74 8.61
C TYR A 125 -8.35 20.70 9.70
N VAL A 126 -8.67 21.07 10.95
CA VAL A 126 -8.66 20.18 12.11
C VAL A 126 -10.04 20.22 12.75
N GLY A 127 -10.82 19.15 12.64
CA GLY A 127 -12.10 19.03 13.32
C GLY A 127 -11.97 18.24 14.61
N VAL A 128 -12.50 18.78 15.72
CA VAL A 128 -12.49 18.10 17.02
C VAL A 128 -13.92 17.91 17.52
N HIS A 129 -14.24 16.68 17.89
CA HIS A 129 -15.50 16.25 18.50
C HIS A 129 -16.73 16.72 17.70
N ALA A 130 -17.43 17.73 18.23
CA ALA A 130 -18.66 18.29 17.69
C ALA A 130 -18.51 19.04 16.37
N ALA A 131 -17.28 19.22 15.85
CA ALA A 131 -17.09 19.69 14.48
C ALA A 131 -17.89 18.86 13.45
N SER A 132 -18.19 17.58 13.72
CA SER A 132 -19.08 16.79 12.87
C SER A 132 -20.59 17.10 13.02
N ASP A 133 -20.98 17.83 14.07
CA ASP A 133 -22.32 18.36 14.35
C ASP A 133 -22.47 19.81 13.85
N THR A 134 -21.85 20.13 12.71
CA THR A 134 -21.74 21.50 12.19
C THR A 134 -22.06 21.54 10.70
N GLU A 135 -22.74 22.59 10.24
CA GLU A 135 -22.97 22.90 8.80
C GLU A 135 -23.62 21.74 7.99
N TYR A 136 -24.72 21.17 8.50
CA TYR A 136 -25.41 20.04 7.88
C TYR A 136 -25.96 20.31 6.47
N ASP A 137 -26.32 21.56 6.17
CA ASP A 137 -26.87 21.97 4.87
C ASP A 137 -25.78 22.40 3.86
N TRP A 138 -24.49 22.21 4.20
CA TRP A 138 -23.35 22.53 3.36
C TRP A 138 -22.57 21.25 2.98
N PRO A 139 -22.97 20.53 1.91
CA PRO A 139 -22.37 19.23 1.55
C PRO A 139 -20.86 19.26 1.32
N TRP A 140 -20.31 20.41 0.93
CA TRP A 140 -18.86 20.59 0.83
C TRP A 140 -18.18 20.37 2.18
N TYR A 141 -18.74 20.92 3.27
CA TYR A 141 -18.22 20.71 4.61
C TYR A 141 -18.37 19.26 5.06
N GLY A 142 -19.49 18.62 4.73
CA GLY A 142 -19.68 17.19 4.96
C GLY A 142 -18.58 16.33 4.36
N GLY A 143 -18.14 16.68 3.14
CA GLY A 143 -16.97 16.07 2.52
C GLY A 143 -15.66 16.39 3.24
N LEU A 144 -15.47 17.62 3.72
CA LEU A 144 -14.26 18.06 4.44
C LEU A 144 -14.09 17.34 5.79
N VAL A 145 -15.15 17.32 6.61
CA VAL A 145 -15.16 16.63 7.91
C VAL A 145 -15.16 15.11 7.73
N GLY A 146 -15.70 14.61 6.63
CA GLY A 146 -15.69 13.20 6.22
C GLY A 146 -16.95 12.45 6.60
N ALA A 147 -17.53 12.75 7.77
CA ALA A 147 -18.84 12.24 8.16
C ALA A 147 -19.54 13.19 9.15
N TYR A 148 -20.86 13.32 8.98
CA TYR A 148 -21.71 14.10 9.87
C TYR A 148 -22.11 13.31 11.11
N PHE A 149 -22.24 13.98 12.24
CA PHE A 149 -22.80 13.44 13.47
C PHE A 149 -24.25 12.92 13.25
N ALA A 150 -24.57 11.80 13.90
CA ALA A 150 -25.91 11.23 13.94
C ALA A 150 -26.48 11.11 15.36
N SER A 151 -25.72 10.52 16.28
CA SER A 151 -26.12 10.30 17.68
C SER A 151 -24.91 9.96 18.54
N HIS A 152 -25.09 9.89 19.85
CA HIS A 152 -24.10 9.33 20.79
C HIS A 152 -24.83 8.68 21.98
N PRO A 153 -24.23 7.68 22.65
CA PRO A 153 -24.70 7.21 23.94
C PRO A 153 -24.24 8.14 25.06
N ALA A 154 -24.51 7.78 26.32
CA ALA A 154 -23.92 8.46 27.46
C ALA A 154 -22.38 8.34 27.45
N THR A 155 -21.71 9.35 28.00
CA THR A 155 -20.27 9.34 28.28
C THR A 155 -19.91 8.08 29.06
N GLN A 156 -18.98 7.28 28.53
CA GLN A 156 -18.61 6.00 29.12
C GLN A 156 -17.20 5.59 28.66
N PRO A 157 -16.53 4.65 29.35
CA PRO A 157 -15.29 4.09 28.84
C PRO A 157 -15.54 3.28 27.55
N ALA A 158 -14.63 3.39 26.57
CA ALA A 158 -14.55 2.52 25.41
C ALA A 158 -13.09 2.30 25.02
N THR A 159 -12.84 1.24 24.25
CA THR A 159 -11.53 0.98 23.65
C THR A 159 -11.45 1.54 22.25
N VAL A 160 -10.47 2.41 22.02
CA VAL A 160 -10.05 2.88 20.71
C VAL A 160 -8.99 1.91 20.16
N LYS A 161 -9.25 1.32 19.00
CA LYS A 161 -8.28 0.54 18.21
C LYS A 161 -7.48 1.51 17.35
N VAL A 162 -6.17 1.56 17.54
CA VAL A 162 -5.28 2.38 16.71
C VAL A 162 -4.92 1.57 15.47
N GLU A 163 -5.41 2.00 14.31
CA GLU A 163 -5.24 1.30 13.04
C GLU A 163 -3.97 1.74 12.32
N ASP A 164 -3.76 3.06 12.16
CA ASP A 164 -2.50 3.60 11.67
C ASP A 164 -1.57 3.88 12.84
N ARG A 165 -0.44 3.18 12.90
CA ARG A 165 0.53 3.32 13.99
C ARG A 165 1.82 4.04 13.56
N ALA A 166 1.88 4.65 12.39
CA ALA A 166 3.02 5.47 11.96
C ALA A 166 2.72 6.97 11.98
N SER A 167 1.44 7.36 11.90
CA SER A 167 1.04 8.76 11.89
C SER A 167 1.45 9.47 13.18
N ALA A 168 1.90 10.72 13.03
CA ALA A 168 2.29 11.58 14.14
C ALA A 168 1.17 11.78 15.19
N SER A 169 -0.10 11.56 14.83
CA SER A 169 -1.23 11.64 15.76
C SER A 169 -1.45 10.36 16.56
N THR A 170 -0.86 9.23 16.19
CA THR A 170 -1.23 7.92 16.74
C THR A 170 -0.04 7.03 17.08
N SER A 171 1.17 7.34 16.61
CA SER A 171 2.34 6.46 16.77
C SER A 171 2.78 6.21 18.21
N HIS A 172 2.48 7.14 19.12
CA HIS A 172 2.77 7.06 20.56
C HIS A 172 1.71 6.29 21.35
N LEU A 173 0.56 5.97 20.74
CA LEU A 173 -0.54 5.30 21.41
C LEU A 173 -0.31 3.77 21.45
N PRO A 174 -0.80 3.08 22.51
CA PRO A 174 -0.87 1.63 22.52
C PRO A 174 -1.81 1.13 21.42
N GLN A 175 -1.71 -0.16 21.04
CA GLN A 175 -2.58 -0.70 19.98
C GLN A 175 -4.07 -0.54 20.31
N ARG A 176 -4.36 -0.67 21.62
CA ARG A 176 -5.68 -0.58 22.20
C ARG A 176 -5.62 0.44 23.33
N TRP A 177 -6.30 1.57 23.13
CA TRP A 177 -6.31 2.68 24.06
C TRP A 177 -7.70 2.82 24.67
N THR A 178 -7.84 2.44 25.93
CA THR A 178 -9.10 2.58 26.67
C THR A 178 -9.15 3.92 27.37
N ARG A 179 -10.26 4.64 27.19
CA ARG A 179 -10.49 5.94 27.82
C ARG A 179 -11.99 6.22 27.92
N THR A 180 -12.34 7.26 28.66
CA THR A 180 -13.73 7.76 28.80
C THR A 180 -13.93 8.99 27.93
N ASP A 181 -14.99 8.99 27.13
CA ASP A 181 -15.42 10.11 26.28
C ASP A 181 -16.90 9.93 25.88
N GLU A 182 -17.45 10.86 25.09
CA GLU A 182 -18.74 10.72 24.42
C GLU A 182 -18.55 10.22 22.98
N TRP A 183 -19.13 9.06 22.65
CA TRP A 183 -18.81 8.31 21.43
C TRP A 183 -19.80 8.57 20.29
N TYR A 184 -19.36 9.25 19.24
CA TYR A 184 -20.23 9.63 18.14
C TYR A 184 -20.50 8.49 17.16
N ASN A 185 -21.77 8.22 16.89
CA ASN A 185 -22.22 7.56 15.68
C ASN A 185 -22.32 8.60 14.55
N TYR A 186 -22.05 8.16 13.32
CA TYR A 186 -22.04 9.03 12.15
C TYR A 186 -23.16 8.66 11.17
N ARG A 187 -23.62 9.63 10.37
CA ARG A 187 -24.66 9.39 9.35
C ARG A 187 -24.19 8.47 8.22
N ALA A 188 -22.88 8.38 8.01
CA ALA A 188 -22.24 7.50 7.06
C ALA A 188 -20.88 7.06 7.59
N ASN A 189 -20.42 5.88 7.17
CA ASN A 189 -19.07 5.41 7.48
C ASN A 189 -18.06 6.06 6.51
N PRO A 190 -17.05 6.81 7.01
CA PRO A 190 -16.13 7.55 6.15
C PRO A 190 -15.02 6.67 5.52
N ARG A 191 -14.83 5.42 5.96
CA ARG A 191 -13.64 4.59 5.65
C ARG A 191 -13.28 4.50 4.17
N ALA A 192 -14.28 4.46 3.27
CA ALA A 192 -14.02 4.36 1.84
C ALA A 192 -13.37 5.62 1.25
N ALA A 193 -13.52 6.78 1.90
CA ALA A 193 -13.09 8.08 1.41
C ALA A 193 -11.92 8.69 2.20
N VAL A 194 -11.59 8.14 3.37
CA VAL A 194 -10.57 8.70 4.27
C VAL A 194 -9.51 7.67 4.66
N LYS A 195 -8.34 8.14 5.07
CA LYS A 195 -7.38 7.33 5.81
C LYS A 195 -7.85 7.25 7.27
N VAL A 196 -8.35 6.09 7.68
CA VAL A 196 -8.71 5.83 9.07
C VAL A 196 -7.43 5.67 9.89
N LEU A 197 -7.36 6.39 11.01
CA LEU A 197 -6.23 6.36 11.95
C LEU A 197 -6.60 5.57 13.21
N ALA A 198 -7.85 5.67 13.65
CA ALA A 198 -8.37 4.92 14.77
C ALA A 198 -9.87 4.67 14.64
N SER A 199 -10.33 3.57 15.24
CA SER A 199 -11.74 3.15 15.28
C SER A 199 -12.16 2.75 16.69
N LEU A 200 -13.46 2.82 16.99
CA LEU A 200 -14.02 2.32 18.24
C LEU A 200 -14.23 0.81 18.19
N ASP A 201 -13.95 0.16 19.32
CA ASP A 201 -14.35 -1.22 19.57
C ASP A 201 -15.78 -1.26 20.12
N GLU A 202 -16.79 -1.42 19.25
CA GLU A 202 -18.20 -1.47 19.68
C GLU A 202 -18.51 -2.63 20.65
N ALA A 203 -17.64 -3.65 20.74
CA ALA A 203 -17.77 -4.70 21.76
C ALA A 203 -17.38 -4.23 23.18
N SER A 204 -16.75 -3.05 23.32
CA SER A 204 -16.22 -2.54 24.59
C SER A 204 -17.13 -1.52 25.29
N TYR A 205 -18.20 -1.08 24.64
CA TYR A 205 -19.15 -0.09 25.16
C TYR A 205 -20.56 -0.32 24.59
N THR A 206 -21.54 0.47 25.01
CA THR A 206 -22.92 0.32 24.53
C THR A 206 -23.39 1.54 23.74
N GLY A 207 -24.21 1.32 22.71
CA GLY A 207 -24.84 2.38 21.89
C GLY A 207 -24.11 2.74 20.60
N GLY A 208 -23.04 2.02 20.25
CA GLY A 208 -22.49 2.01 18.88
C GLY A 208 -23.48 1.39 17.89
N THR A 209 -23.54 1.93 16.68
CA THR A 209 -24.50 1.54 15.63
C THR A 209 -23.87 1.37 14.25
N MET A 210 -22.55 1.45 14.16
CA MET A 210 -21.80 1.52 12.91
C MET A 210 -21.21 0.16 12.50
N GLY A 211 -20.94 -0.73 13.46
CA GLY A 211 -20.18 -1.97 13.27
C GLY A 211 -18.70 -1.66 13.05
N ASP A 212 -18.34 -1.26 11.82
CA ASP A 212 -17.06 -0.63 11.55
C ASP A 212 -17.16 0.86 11.90
N HIS A 213 -16.42 1.28 12.91
CA HIS A 213 -16.64 2.57 13.58
C HIS A 213 -15.38 3.46 13.59
N PRO A 214 -14.96 4.03 12.44
CA PRO A 214 -13.90 5.04 12.42
C PRO A 214 -14.22 6.22 13.34
N ILE A 215 -13.23 6.67 14.11
CA ILE A 215 -13.39 7.77 15.07
C ILE A 215 -12.29 8.83 14.94
N THR A 216 -11.20 8.54 14.23
CA THR A 216 -10.17 9.52 13.88
C THR A 216 -9.65 9.20 12.49
N TRP A 217 -9.56 10.21 11.63
CA TRP A 217 -9.12 10.04 10.24
C TRP A 217 -8.45 11.29 9.68
N CYS A 218 -7.77 11.12 8.55
CA CYS A 218 -7.30 12.23 7.72
C CYS A 218 -7.58 11.98 6.24
N GLN A 219 -7.56 13.07 5.46
CA GLN A 219 -7.71 13.01 4.00
C GLN A 219 -7.09 14.25 3.35
N ASP A 220 -6.52 14.09 2.17
CA ASP A 220 -6.32 15.23 1.26
C ASP A 220 -7.68 15.60 0.66
N TYR A 221 -8.10 16.86 0.80
CA TYR A 221 -9.44 17.30 0.40
C TYR A 221 -9.37 18.59 -0.40
N ARG A 222 -9.72 18.51 -1.70
CA ARG A 222 -9.83 19.64 -2.62
C ARG A 222 -8.65 20.63 -2.59
N GLY A 223 -7.42 20.13 -2.45
CA GLY A 223 -6.18 20.93 -2.41
C GLY A 223 -5.58 21.06 -0.99
N GLY A 224 -6.44 21.11 0.03
CA GLY A 224 -6.03 21.16 1.43
C GLY A 224 -5.87 19.78 2.06
N ARG A 225 -5.75 19.76 3.38
CA ARG A 225 -5.71 18.52 4.16
C ARG A 225 -6.59 18.63 5.39
N SER A 226 -7.43 17.62 5.59
CA SER A 226 -8.33 17.47 6.72
C SER A 226 -7.78 16.42 7.68
N TRP A 227 -7.86 16.72 8.97
CA TRP A 227 -7.74 15.75 10.06
C TRP A 227 -8.95 15.94 10.98
N TYR A 228 -9.56 14.84 11.40
CA TYR A 228 -10.71 14.87 12.29
C TYR A 228 -10.58 13.80 13.38
N THR A 229 -11.06 14.13 14.58
CA THR A 229 -11.31 13.17 15.65
C THR A 229 -12.67 13.41 16.30
N GLY A 230 -13.40 12.32 16.56
CA GLY A 230 -14.63 12.34 17.35
C GLY A 230 -14.39 12.42 18.86
N LEU A 231 -13.15 12.30 19.31
CA LEU A 231 -12.77 12.42 20.72
C LEU A 231 -12.71 13.90 21.15
N GLY A 232 -12.71 14.14 22.46
CA GLY A 232 -12.50 15.46 23.05
C GLY A 232 -13.76 16.13 23.60
N HIS A 233 -14.79 15.35 23.97
CA HIS A 233 -15.96 15.88 24.68
C HIS A 233 -15.57 16.41 26.05
N THR A 234 -14.78 15.63 26.79
CA THR A 234 -14.49 15.85 28.21
C THR A 234 -13.37 16.88 28.42
N GLU A 235 -13.42 17.61 29.53
CA GLU A 235 -12.36 18.55 29.90
C GLU A 235 -11.04 17.82 30.19
N GLU A 236 -11.13 16.62 30.79
CA GLU A 236 -10.01 15.75 31.14
C GLU A 236 -9.19 15.33 29.92
N SER A 237 -9.83 15.21 28.75
CA SER A 237 -9.14 14.94 27.47
C SER A 237 -7.97 15.90 27.25
N TYR A 238 -8.17 17.17 27.55
CA TYR A 238 -7.21 18.23 27.27
C TYR A 238 -6.10 18.36 28.33
N ALA A 239 -6.18 17.55 29.38
CA ALA A 239 -5.10 17.31 30.34
C ALA A 239 -4.35 15.99 30.09
N ASP A 240 -4.92 15.06 29.32
CA ASP A 240 -4.30 13.78 28.96
C ASP A 240 -3.15 13.98 27.95
N PRO A 241 -1.90 13.60 28.29
CA PRO A 241 -0.77 13.65 27.37
C PRO A 241 -0.98 12.84 26.09
N ALA A 242 -1.65 11.69 26.16
CA ALA A 242 -1.88 10.83 25.00
C ALA A 242 -2.80 11.54 23.99
N PHE A 243 -3.89 12.17 24.46
CA PHE A 243 -4.80 12.93 23.61
C PHE A 243 -4.19 14.22 23.08
N THR A 244 -3.50 14.99 23.94
CA THR A 244 -2.90 16.26 23.49
C THR A 244 -1.76 16.05 22.50
N THR A 245 -1.01 14.94 22.61
CA THR A 245 -0.03 14.53 21.59
C THR A 245 -0.72 14.10 20.28
N MET A 246 -1.84 13.38 20.36
CA MET A 246 -2.66 13.06 19.19
C MET A 246 -3.14 14.34 18.48
N LEU A 247 -3.64 15.32 19.24
CA LEU A 247 -4.10 16.60 18.72
C LEU A 247 -2.96 17.38 18.04
N LEU A 248 -1.77 17.44 18.65
CA LEU A 248 -0.59 18.06 18.04
C LEU A 248 -0.24 17.39 16.69
N GLY A 249 -0.18 16.06 16.66
CA GLY A 249 0.08 15.31 15.44
C GLY A 249 -0.98 15.54 14.36
N GLY A 250 -2.26 15.68 14.75
CA GLY A 250 -3.35 16.03 13.85
C GLY A 250 -3.22 17.43 13.26
N ILE A 251 -2.87 18.43 14.09
CA ILE A 251 -2.59 19.80 13.64
C ILE A 251 -1.40 19.83 12.66
N GLN A 252 -0.30 19.15 12.99
CA GLN A 252 0.87 19.08 12.13
C GLN A 252 0.57 18.37 10.80
N THR A 253 -0.27 17.34 10.84
CA THR A 253 -0.72 16.60 9.65
C THR A 253 -1.56 17.50 8.75
N ALA A 254 -2.61 18.15 9.28
CA ALA A 254 -3.48 19.04 8.52
C ALA A 254 -2.72 20.25 7.94
N ALA A 255 -1.79 20.82 8.71
CA ALA A 255 -0.92 21.92 8.27
C ALA A 255 0.17 21.49 7.27
N ARG A 256 0.31 20.19 6.98
CA ARG A 256 1.40 19.59 6.21
C ARG A 256 2.80 19.94 6.75
N ALA A 257 2.88 20.23 8.05
CA ALA A 257 4.13 20.43 8.78
C ALA A 257 4.84 19.11 9.10
N LYS A 258 4.10 17.98 9.04
CA LYS A 258 4.67 16.62 8.98
C LYS A 258 4.16 15.87 7.76
N ALA A 259 5.05 15.09 7.15
CA ALA A 259 4.68 14.15 6.10
C ALA A 259 3.72 13.09 6.65
N ALA A 260 2.70 12.76 5.88
CA ALA A 260 1.72 11.75 6.23
C ALA A 260 1.00 11.29 4.95
N ASP A 261 0.78 9.98 4.86
CA ASP A 261 -0.12 9.38 3.87
C ASP A 261 -1.56 9.47 4.39
N CYS A 262 -2.36 10.33 3.77
CA CYS A 262 -3.79 10.47 4.07
C CYS A 262 -4.66 9.92 2.94
N ARG A 263 -4.13 9.04 2.08
CA ARG A 263 -4.92 8.35 1.07
C ARG A 263 -5.73 7.23 1.73
N PRO A 264 -6.98 6.98 1.29
CA PRO A 264 -7.77 5.87 1.81
C PRO A 264 -7.08 4.52 1.57
N GLU A 265 -7.04 3.68 2.59
CA GLU A 265 -6.42 2.36 2.51
C GLU A 265 -7.43 1.27 2.22
N THR A 266 -7.86 1.20 0.96
CA THR A 266 -8.79 0.17 0.49
C THR A 266 -8.03 -1.00 -0.14
N GLY A 267 -8.38 -2.22 0.28
CA GLY A 267 -7.90 -3.48 -0.31
C GLY A 267 -6.63 -4.08 0.32
N TYR A 268 -6.12 -3.53 1.43
CA TYR A 268 -5.02 -4.13 2.17
C TYR A 268 -5.51 -5.28 3.06
N THR A 269 -4.73 -6.36 3.10
CA THR A 269 -4.90 -7.49 4.01
C THR A 269 -3.70 -7.57 4.94
N PRO A 270 -3.88 -7.77 6.26
CA PRO A 270 -2.77 -7.88 7.18
C PRO A 270 -2.01 -9.21 6.97
N LEU A 271 -0.69 -9.10 6.82
CA LEU A 271 0.25 -10.22 6.97
C LEU A 271 0.69 -10.37 8.43
N PHE A 272 0.81 -9.26 9.15
CA PHE A 272 1.04 -9.18 10.58
C PHE A 272 0.24 -8.03 11.19
N ASP A 273 -0.72 -8.35 12.05
CA ASP A 273 -1.68 -7.42 12.69
C ASP A 273 -1.34 -7.10 14.16
N GLY A 274 -0.13 -7.47 14.62
CA GLY A 274 0.27 -7.34 16.01
C GLY A 274 -0.10 -8.53 16.90
N SER A 275 -0.89 -9.48 16.41
CA SER A 275 -1.26 -10.67 17.19
C SER A 275 -0.23 -11.79 17.07
N ARG A 276 -0.18 -12.67 18.09
CA ARG A 276 0.61 -13.90 18.01
C ARG A 276 0.12 -14.82 16.88
N ALA A 277 -1.19 -14.88 16.66
CA ALA A 277 -1.80 -15.69 15.62
C ALA A 277 -1.39 -15.28 14.20
N SER A 278 -1.17 -13.98 13.93
CA SER A 278 -0.61 -13.56 12.65
C SER A 278 0.89 -13.85 12.56
N LEU A 279 1.65 -13.65 13.65
CA LEU A 279 3.08 -13.97 13.71
C LEU A 279 3.39 -15.46 13.50
N ASP A 280 2.56 -16.39 14.02
CA ASP A 280 2.78 -17.83 13.87
C ASP A 280 2.74 -18.32 12.39
N LYS A 281 2.26 -17.46 11.47
CA LYS A 281 2.31 -17.69 10.02
C LYS A 281 3.68 -17.40 9.39
N TRP A 282 4.56 -16.67 10.08
CA TRP A 282 5.90 -16.29 9.61
C TRP A 282 6.94 -17.34 10.01
N ARG A 283 8.10 -17.33 9.34
CA ARG A 283 9.22 -18.23 9.60
C ARG A 283 10.52 -17.45 9.69
N GLN A 284 11.42 -17.92 10.55
CA GLN A 284 12.74 -17.33 10.72
C GLN A 284 13.76 -18.09 9.86
N ALA A 285 14.56 -17.35 9.09
CA ALA A 285 15.83 -17.81 8.54
C ALA A 285 16.99 -17.15 9.31
N GLY A 286 18.10 -17.86 9.48
CA GLY A 286 19.24 -17.36 10.26
C GLY A 286 19.08 -17.46 11.78
N ALA A 287 20.02 -16.85 12.51
CA ALA A 287 20.22 -17.07 13.94
C ALA A 287 19.51 -16.07 14.86
N GLY A 288 19.09 -14.90 14.35
CA GLY A 288 18.30 -13.97 15.15
C GLY A 288 16.80 -14.29 15.13
N SER A 289 16.03 -13.40 15.74
CA SER A 289 14.62 -13.61 16.05
C SER A 289 13.91 -12.28 16.34
N PHE A 290 12.60 -12.34 16.59
CA PHE A 290 11.81 -11.19 17.03
C PHE A 290 11.05 -11.50 18.32
N SER A 291 11.06 -10.54 19.25
CA SER A 291 10.12 -10.52 20.38
C SER A 291 8.84 -9.76 20.00
N LEU A 292 7.71 -10.09 20.63
CA LEU A 292 6.41 -9.46 20.37
C LEU A 292 5.86 -8.79 21.63
N ALA A 293 5.64 -7.48 21.59
CA ALA A 293 5.00 -6.71 22.66
C ALA A 293 4.14 -5.56 22.09
N ASP A 294 2.92 -5.37 22.62
CA ASP A 294 1.95 -4.35 22.16
C ASP A 294 1.82 -4.28 20.61
N GLY A 295 1.76 -5.45 19.96
CA GLY A 295 1.66 -5.55 18.51
C GLY A 295 2.89 -5.11 17.72
N THR A 296 4.03 -4.96 18.38
CA THR A 296 5.32 -4.58 17.79
C THR A 296 6.30 -5.74 17.86
N LEU A 297 6.97 -6.02 16.75
CA LEU A 297 8.09 -6.93 16.65
C LEU A 297 9.38 -6.17 16.89
N SER A 298 10.25 -6.65 17.78
CA SER A 298 11.58 -6.07 18.03
C SER A 298 12.65 -7.12 17.78
N SER A 299 13.67 -6.80 16.97
CA SER A 299 14.77 -7.70 16.64
C SER A 299 15.55 -8.14 17.88
N VAL A 300 16.02 -9.39 17.89
CA VAL A 300 16.84 -9.98 18.96
C VAL A 300 17.85 -10.95 18.33
N GLY A 301 19.11 -10.85 18.73
CA GLY A 301 20.16 -11.80 18.33
C GLY A 301 20.90 -11.41 17.04
N GLY A 302 21.49 -12.39 16.35
CA GLY A 302 22.35 -12.16 15.17
C GLY A 302 21.59 -12.00 13.85
N MET A 303 22.29 -12.12 12.72
CA MET A 303 21.71 -11.99 11.37
C MET A 303 20.55 -12.97 11.11
N GLY A 304 19.48 -12.48 10.50
CA GLY A 304 18.34 -13.28 10.11
C GLY A 304 17.28 -12.52 9.30
N LEU A 305 16.27 -13.28 8.89
CA LEU A 305 15.11 -12.78 8.17
C LEU A 305 13.84 -13.47 8.66
N LEU A 306 12.90 -12.69 9.17
CA LEU A 306 11.54 -13.16 9.43
C LEU A 306 10.73 -13.01 8.15
N TRP A 307 10.40 -14.11 7.48
CA TRP A 307 9.75 -14.11 6.17
C TRP A 307 8.37 -14.77 6.19
N TYR A 308 7.55 -14.42 5.20
CA TYR A 308 6.17 -14.90 5.07
C TYR A 308 6.08 -16.07 4.06
N PRO A 309 6.01 -17.33 4.52
CA PRO A 309 6.06 -18.51 3.66
C PRO A 309 4.74 -18.90 3.03
N VAL A 310 3.60 -18.34 3.48
CA VAL A 310 2.27 -18.87 3.14
C VAL A 310 2.02 -18.83 1.63
N THR A 311 2.47 -17.77 0.97
CA THR A 311 2.46 -17.66 -0.50
C THR A 311 3.51 -16.64 -0.94
N PRO A 312 4.13 -16.80 -2.13
CA PRO A 312 4.79 -15.69 -2.80
C PRO A 312 3.76 -14.69 -3.33
N PHE A 313 4.23 -13.49 -3.63
CA PHE A 313 3.44 -12.36 -4.10
C PHE A 313 3.99 -11.84 -5.42
N ALA A 314 3.08 -11.35 -6.26
CA ALA A 314 3.33 -10.63 -7.50
C ALA A 314 2.36 -9.43 -7.56
N ASN A 315 2.76 -8.35 -8.26
CA ASN A 315 1.94 -7.16 -8.50
C ASN A 315 1.23 -6.66 -7.25
N TYR A 316 1.98 -6.08 -6.33
CA TYR A 316 1.49 -5.73 -5.01
C TYR A 316 2.02 -4.39 -4.51
N SER A 317 1.29 -3.81 -3.57
CA SER A 317 1.76 -2.77 -2.67
C SER A 317 1.87 -3.35 -1.25
N LEU A 318 3.08 -3.38 -0.71
CA LEU A 318 3.40 -3.80 0.65
C LEU A 318 3.56 -2.56 1.53
N LYS A 319 2.90 -2.51 2.67
CA LYS A 319 3.17 -1.52 3.71
C LYS A 319 3.72 -2.18 4.97
N ALA A 320 4.70 -1.52 5.58
CA ALA A 320 5.29 -1.92 6.85
C ALA A 320 5.69 -0.66 7.63
N ASP A 321 5.30 -0.61 8.90
CA ASP A 321 5.77 0.44 9.81
C ASP A 321 7.03 -0.04 10.51
N TRP A 322 8.02 0.85 10.62
CA TRP A 322 9.30 0.53 11.22
C TRP A 322 9.84 1.67 12.08
N MET A 323 10.68 1.33 13.06
CA MET A 323 11.36 2.30 13.93
C MET A 323 12.70 1.73 14.41
N MET A 324 13.75 2.52 14.26
CA MET A 324 15.06 2.28 14.86
C MET A 324 15.23 3.19 16.08
N PRO A 325 15.50 2.67 17.29
CA PRO A 325 15.73 3.49 18.48
C PRO A 325 16.97 4.38 18.34
N GLY A 326 17.99 3.88 17.63
CA GLY A 326 19.25 4.56 17.37
C GLY A 326 19.61 4.57 15.89
N ASP A 327 20.89 4.78 15.64
CA ASP A 327 21.48 4.62 14.31
C ASP A 327 21.87 3.14 14.16
N ASP A 328 21.03 2.42 13.43
CA ASP A 328 21.09 0.97 13.27
C ASP A 328 20.91 0.60 11.78
N ASN A 329 21.04 -0.69 11.48
CA ASN A 329 20.84 -1.24 10.15
C ASN A 329 19.68 -2.25 10.16
N GLY A 330 18.84 -2.17 9.13
CA GLY A 330 17.68 -3.02 8.96
C GLY A 330 17.13 -2.94 7.53
N GLY A 331 16.09 -3.71 7.24
CA GLY A 331 15.53 -3.73 5.89
C GLY A 331 14.25 -4.54 5.75
N VAL A 332 13.48 -4.20 4.71
CA VAL A 332 12.33 -4.99 4.24
C VAL A 332 12.72 -5.66 2.94
N PHE A 333 12.67 -6.99 2.90
CA PHE A 333 13.05 -7.79 1.74
C PHE A 333 11.85 -8.08 0.85
N ILE A 334 12.08 -8.05 -0.47
CA ILE A 334 11.08 -8.33 -1.50
C ILE A 334 11.62 -9.28 -2.58
N GLY A 335 10.71 -10.05 -3.19
CA GLY A 335 10.97 -10.72 -4.47
C GLY A 335 12.01 -11.84 -4.42
N PHE A 336 12.24 -12.47 -3.26
CA PHE A 336 13.16 -13.61 -3.13
C PHE A 336 12.43 -14.96 -3.11
N PRO A 337 13.07 -16.07 -3.53
CA PRO A 337 12.50 -17.42 -3.43
C PRO A 337 12.50 -17.92 -1.96
N ASP A 338 12.04 -19.15 -1.71
CA ASP A 338 12.15 -19.75 -0.37
C ASP A 338 13.63 -19.76 0.10
N PRO A 339 13.96 -19.12 1.24
CA PRO A 339 15.33 -19.04 1.73
C PRO A 339 15.90 -20.39 2.19
N GLN A 340 15.08 -21.42 2.41
CA GLN A 340 15.50 -22.74 2.91
C GLN A 340 16.31 -22.65 4.24
N GLY A 341 15.97 -21.66 5.06
CA GLY A 341 16.64 -21.37 6.34
C GLY A 341 17.91 -20.50 6.24
N ASP A 342 18.39 -20.20 5.02
CA ASP A 342 19.55 -19.35 4.79
C ASP A 342 19.15 -17.88 4.64
N PRO A 343 19.54 -16.98 5.57
CA PRO A 343 19.18 -15.57 5.51
C PRO A 343 19.93 -14.79 4.40
N TRP A 344 20.93 -15.38 3.74
CA TRP A 344 21.67 -14.74 2.65
C TRP A 344 21.02 -14.92 1.28
N LYS A 345 20.26 -15.99 1.05
CA LYS A 345 19.51 -16.17 -0.22
C LYS A 345 18.62 -14.96 -0.57
N PRO A 346 17.86 -14.37 0.37
CA PRO A 346 17.10 -13.14 0.11
C PRO A 346 17.96 -11.94 -0.31
N VAL A 347 19.18 -11.82 0.25
CA VAL A 347 20.17 -10.80 -0.11
C VAL A 347 20.70 -11.03 -1.53
N ASP A 348 20.95 -12.29 -1.90
CA ASP A 348 21.54 -12.65 -3.18
C ASP A 348 20.54 -12.72 -4.34
N LEU A 349 19.27 -13.02 -4.05
CA LEU A 349 18.27 -13.33 -5.06
C LEU A 349 17.07 -12.36 -5.06
N GLY A 350 16.81 -11.65 -3.97
CA GLY A 350 15.76 -10.62 -3.89
C GLY A 350 16.31 -9.20 -3.90
N HIS A 351 15.59 -8.29 -3.25
CA HIS A 351 16.08 -6.96 -2.89
C HIS A 351 15.77 -6.62 -1.45
N GLU A 352 16.72 -5.97 -0.80
CA GLU A 352 16.53 -5.26 0.45
C GLU A 352 16.13 -3.81 0.18
N ILE A 353 15.01 -3.40 0.77
CA ILE A 353 14.64 -1.99 0.90
C ILE A 353 15.20 -1.50 2.23
N GLN A 354 16.29 -0.76 2.12
CA GLN A 354 17.20 -0.47 3.21
C GLN A 354 16.58 0.44 4.27
N ILE A 355 16.95 0.25 5.52
CA ILE A 355 16.64 1.10 6.66
C ILE A 355 17.96 1.40 7.39
N ASP A 356 18.62 2.47 6.95
CA ASP A 356 19.83 3.00 7.59
C ASP A 356 19.89 4.52 7.36
N ALA A 357 19.87 5.31 8.42
CA ALA A 357 19.77 6.75 8.29
C ALA A 357 21.08 7.40 7.81
N SER A 358 22.23 6.82 8.16
CA SER A 358 23.52 7.51 8.22
C SER A 358 24.63 6.91 7.34
N ASP A 359 24.37 5.79 6.64
CA ASP A 359 25.37 5.16 5.77
C ASP A 359 26.02 6.17 4.80
N GLY A 360 27.35 6.08 4.68
CA GLY A 360 28.17 6.95 3.83
C GLY A 360 28.00 6.68 2.33
N ASP A 361 27.50 5.51 1.94
CA ASP A 361 27.11 5.16 0.58
C ASP A 361 25.61 5.43 0.37
N PRO A 362 25.23 6.39 -0.51
CA PRO A 362 23.83 6.69 -0.78
C PRO A 362 22.99 5.48 -1.23
N THR A 363 23.62 4.47 -1.84
CA THR A 363 22.95 3.22 -2.26
C THR A 363 22.66 2.26 -1.12
N ARG A 364 23.03 2.63 0.12
CA ARG A 364 22.81 1.87 1.36
C ARG A 364 22.12 2.71 2.44
N THR A 365 21.52 3.82 2.04
CA THR A 365 20.71 4.65 2.95
C THR A 365 19.23 4.28 2.91
N THR A 366 18.46 4.71 3.91
CA THR A 366 17.01 4.47 4.05
C THR A 366 16.26 4.71 2.74
N GLY A 367 15.58 3.68 2.24
CA GLY A 367 14.77 3.73 1.01
C GLY A 367 15.55 3.46 -0.28
N SER A 368 16.84 3.13 -0.18
CA SER A 368 17.58 2.55 -1.29
C SER A 368 17.10 1.13 -1.59
N VAL A 369 17.27 0.73 -2.85
CA VAL A 369 17.38 -0.69 -3.19
C VAL A 369 18.84 -1.04 -2.98
N TYR A 370 19.13 -1.80 -1.93
CA TYR A 370 20.46 -1.90 -1.34
C TYR A 370 21.56 -2.21 -2.36
N SER A 371 22.56 -1.33 -2.47
CA SER A 371 23.68 -1.38 -3.44
C SER A 371 23.30 -1.33 -4.94
N PHE A 372 22.02 -1.17 -5.29
CA PHE A 372 21.55 -1.04 -6.68
C PHE A 372 21.09 0.38 -7.03
N ARG A 373 20.32 1.03 -6.14
CA ARG A 373 19.71 2.32 -6.43
C ARG A 373 19.51 3.17 -5.18
N ALA A 374 20.24 4.27 -5.09
CA ALA A 374 20.02 5.30 -4.08
C ALA A 374 18.63 5.97 -4.24
N PRO A 375 17.99 6.37 -3.13
CA PRO A 375 16.77 7.16 -3.18
C PRO A 375 17.06 8.61 -3.63
N ASP A 376 16.02 9.33 -4.01
CA ASP A 376 16.05 10.78 -4.11
C ASP A 376 16.37 11.38 -2.74
N THR A 377 17.55 12.01 -2.63
CA THR A 377 18.09 12.51 -1.37
C THR A 377 17.20 13.60 -0.75
N ALA A 378 16.63 14.49 -1.57
CA ALA A 378 15.83 15.61 -1.07
C ALA A 378 14.46 15.13 -0.60
N ALA A 379 13.81 14.24 -1.37
CA ALA A 379 12.53 13.65 -1.01
C ALA A 379 12.67 12.79 0.26
N ARG A 380 13.74 11.99 0.36
CA ARG A 380 14.07 11.22 1.57
C ARG A 380 14.25 12.13 2.77
N ALA A 381 15.09 13.15 2.68
CA ALA A 381 15.35 14.07 3.79
C ALA A 381 14.08 14.81 4.26
N ALA A 382 13.16 15.11 3.34
CA ALA A 382 11.88 15.75 3.68
C ALA A 382 10.87 14.80 4.32
N ALA A 383 11.00 13.49 4.09
CA ALA A 383 10.03 12.48 4.50
C ALA A 383 10.47 11.68 5.74
N LEU A 384 11.77 11.41 5.90
CA LEU A 384 12.32 10.55 6.94
C LEU A 384 12.18 11.19 8.33
N ASN A 385 11.51 10.48 9.23
CA ASN A 385 11.51 10.85 10.65
C ASN A 385 12.80 10.37 11.32
N PRO A 386 13.33 11.10 12.32
CA PRO A 386 14.59 10.76 12.99
C PRO A 386 14.50 9.45 13.80
N PRO A 387 15.65 8.87 14.22
CA PRO A 387 15.67 7.75 15.16
C PRO A 387 14.79 7.96 16.40
N GLY A 388 14.21 6.87 16.91
CA GLY A 388 13.24 6.85 17.99
C GLY A 388 11.81 7.21 17.56
N THR A 389 11.58 7.47 16.27
CA THR A 389 10.26 7.79 15.73
C THR A 389 9.86 6.84 14.61
N TRP A 390 8.56 6.55 14.53
CA TRP A 390 8.01 5.62 13.55
C TRP A 390 8.03 6.21 12.14
N ASN A 391 8.35 5.35 11.19
CA ASN A 391 8.25 5.60 9.77
C ASN A 391 7.36 4.52 9.14
N SER A 392 6.79 4.82 7.99
CA SER A 392 6.03 3.86 7.20
C SER A 392 6.61 3.76 5.80
N TYR A 393 6.86 2.53 5.36
CA TYR A 393 7.09 2.22 3.97
C TYR A 393 5.81 1.81 3.27
N GLU A 394 5.69 2.25 2.01
CA GLU A 394 4.92 1.57 0.99
C GLU A 394 5.88 1.17 -0.14
N ILE A 395 5.94 -0.12 -0.45
CA ILE A 395 6.80 -0.71 -1.47
C ILE A 395 5.88 -1.35 -2.51
N ALA A 396 5.79 -0.72 -3.68
CA ALA A 396 5.00 -1.22 -4.79
C ALA A 396 5.90 -2.02 -5.74
N VAL A 397 5.55 -3.27 -6.02
CA VAL A 397 6.27 -4.18 -6.91
C VAL A 397 5.34 -4.62 -8.03
N HIS A 398 5.64 -4.23 -9.27
CA HIS A 398 4.87 -4.58 -10.46
C HIS A 398 5.80 -5.20 -11.51
N GLY A 399 5.70 -6.52 -11.68
CA GLY A 399 6.74 -7.30 -12.36
C GLY A 399 8.10 -7.03 -11.72
N ARG A 400 9.02 -6.43 -12.49
CA ARG A 400 10.37 -6.07 -12.02
C ARG A 400 10.51 -4.61 -11.58
N HIS A 401 9.45 -3.83 -11.68
CA HIS A 401 9.43 -2.42 -11.29
C HIS A 401 9.12 -2.27 -9.81
N VAL A 402 9.89 -1.43 -9.12
CA VAL A 402 9.79 -1.16 -7.69
C VAL A 402 9.68 0.34 -7.47
N GLU A 403 8.62 0.76 -6.79
CA GLU A 403 8.47 2.13 -6.29
C GLU A 403 8.47 2.11 -4.77
N ILE A 404 9.20 3.03 -4.15
CA ILE A 404 9.34 3.10 -2.70
C ILE A 404 8.83 4.45 -2.24
N PHE A 405 7.88 4.42 -1.31
CA PHE A 405 7.35 5.59 -0.65
C PHE A 405 7.69 5.51 0.84
N LEU A 406 8.14 6.63 1.38
CA LEU A 406 8.43 6.82 2.80
C LEU A 406 7.48 7.89 3.34
N ASN A 407 6.68 7.54 4.34
CA ASN A 407 5.68 8.43 4.95
C ASN A 407 4.76 9.11 3.91
N GLY A 408 4.41 8.37 2.85
CA GLY A 408 3.57 8.82 1.73
C GLY A 408 4.30 9.62 0.64
N VAL A 409 5.60 9.84 0.75
CA VAL A 409 6.42 10.53 -0.27
C VAL A 409 7.16 9.50 -1.10
N LYS A 410 7.01 9.52 -2.43
CA LYS A 410 7.81 8.67 -3.33
C LYS A 410 9.28 9.11 -3.26
N ILE A 411 10.17 8.19 -2.88
CA ILE A 411 11.60 8.47 -2.72
C ILE A 411 12.47 7.61 -3.64
N ASN A 412 11.93 6.55 -4.25
CA ASN A 412 12.71 5.72 -5.18
C ASN A 412 11.82 5.12 -6.27
N ASP A 413 12.44 4.85 -7.42
CA ASP A 413 11.84 4.27 -8.62
C ASP A 413 12.91 3.48 -9.37
N TYR A 414 12.77 2.16 -9.40
CA TYR A 414 13.79 1.24 -9.87
C TYR A 414 13.19 0.09 -10.68
N THR A 415 13.84 -0.26 -11.80
CA THR A 415 13.52 -1.50 -12.52
C THR A 415 14.64 -2.51 -12.26
N SER A 416 14.29 -3.59 -11.60
CA SER A 416 15.21 -4.63 -11.16
C SER A 416 15.87 -5.38 -12.31
N THR A 417 17.19 -5.58 -12.22
CA THR A 417 17.94 -6.55 -13.05
C THR A 417 17.79 -8.00 -12.58
N ARG A 418 17.29 -8.21 -11.36
CA ARG A 418 16.91 -9.52 -10.79
C ARG A 418 15.46 -9.85 -11.07
N ASP A 419 15.15 -11.13 -10.99
CA ASP A 419 13.79 -11.61 -11.15
C ASP A 419 13.00 -11.58 -9.83
N ILE A 420 12.29 -10.47 -9.61
CA ILE A 420 11.51 -10.21 -8.38
C ILE A 420 9.99 -10.27 -8.61
N ALA A 421 9.56 -10.62 -9.83
CA ALA A 421 8.15 -10.52 -10.22
C ALA A 421 7.25 -11.47 -9.44
N LEU A 422 7.79 -12.56 -8.90
CA LEU A 422 7.10 -13.45 -7.98
C LEU A 422 8.07 -13.89 -6.87
N GLY A 423 7.78 -13.50 -5.63
CA GLY A 423 8.63 -13.88 -4.50
C GLY A 423 8.04 -13.58 -3.14
N HIS A 424 8.79 -13.91 -2.10
CA HIS A 424 8.40 -13.72 -0.71
C HIS A 424 8.76 -12.31 -0.22
N ILE A 425 8.23 -12.00 0.97
CA ILE A 425 8.47 -10.77 1.71
C ILE A 425 9.11 -11.14 3.05
N GLY A 426 10.05 -10.32 3.52
CA GLY A 426 10.73 -10.54 4.80
C GLY A 426 11.08 -9.26 5.53
N LEU A 427 11.26 -9.38 6.85
CA LEU A 427 11.71 -8.34 7.76
C LEU A 427 13.06 -8.74 8.31
N GLN A 428 14.08 -7.89 8.11
CA GLN A 428 15.44 -8.21 8.50
C GLN A 428 15.68 -7.95 9.99
N ASN A 429 16.47 -8.82 10.59
CA ASN A 429 17.20 -8.57 11.82
C ASN A 429 18.70 -8.66 11.51
N ASP A 430 19.39 -7.53 11.37
CA ASP A 430 20.75 -7.48 10.80
C ASP A 430 21.83 -8.09 11.72
N GLY A 431 21.81 -7.78 13.02
CA GLY A 431 22.89 -8.22 13.91
C GLY A 431 22.66 -7.99 15.40
N ALA A 432 23.52 -8.60 16.22
CA ALA A 432 23.44 -8.51 17.66
C ALA A 432 23.75 -7.08 18.14
N GLY A 433 22.78 -6.47 18.84
CA GLY A 433 22.88 -5.08 19.29
C GLY A 433 22.35 -4.04 18.29
N LEU A 434 21.77 -4.49 17.18
CA LEU A 434 21.03 -3.64 16.24
C LEU A 434 19.53 -3.82 16.48
N ASP A 435 18.90 -2.75 16.95
CA ASP A 435 17.51 -2.76 17.38
C ASP A 435 16.62 -2.15 16.27
N ILE A 436 15.83 -2.99 15.61
CA ILE A 436 14.79 -2.53 14.69
C ILE A 436 13.44 -3.08 15.10
N ASN A 437 12.44 -2.23 14.99
CA ASN A 437 11.08 -2.53 15.34
C ASN A 437 10.21 -2.50 14.09
N TYR A 438 9.31 -3.47 13.95
CA TYR A 438 8.33 -3.53 12.88
C TYR A 438 6.93 -3.72 13.44
N ARG A 439 5.92 -3.15 12.78
CA ARG A 439 4.51 -3.42 13.06
C ARG A 439 3.65 -3.15 11.84
N ASP A 440 2.39 -3.57 11.94
CA ASP A 440 1.36 -3.34 10.92
C ASP A 440 1.87 -3.73 9.53
N VAL A 441 2.17 -5.01 9.27
CA VAL A 441 2.62 -5.43 7.94
C VAL A 441 1.42 -5.87 7.14
N ARG A 442 1.14 -5.18 6.03
CA ARG A 442 -0.07 -5.34 5.24
C ARG A 442 0.24 -5.29 3.76
N ILE A 443 -0.50 -6.07 2.98
CA ILE A 443 -0.29 -6.16 1.54
C ILE A 443 -1.60 -5.96 0.81
N LYS A 444 -1.54 -5.25 -0.30
CA LYS A 444 -2.60 -5.16 -1.31
C LYS A 444 -2.04 -5.73 -2.59
N GLN A 445 -2.77 -6.65 -3.22
CA GLN A 445 -2.43 -7.17 -4.54
C GLN A 445 -3.34 -6.57 -5.59
N ASP A 446 -2.76 -6.35 -6.76
CA ASP A 446 -3.48 -5.89 -7.93
C ASP A 446 -4.14 -7.08 -8.63
N GLY A 447 -5.47 -7.00 -8.79
CA GLY A 447 -6.25 -8.05 -9.43
C GLY A 447 -6.45 -9.31 -8.57
N ALA A 448 -6.99 -10.37 -9.17
CA ALA A 448 -7.13 -11.65 -8.51
C ALA A 448 -5.74 -12.27 -8.30
N GLN A 449 -5.50 -12.88 -7.13
CA GLN A 449 -4.25 -13.62 -6.88
C GLN A 449 -3.98 -14.57 -8.04
N THR A 450 -2.93 -14.29 -8.80
CA THR A 450 -2.44 -15.22 -9.82
C THR A 450 -1.66 -16.30 -9.10
N THR A 451 -2.35 -17.33 -8.63
CA THR A 451 -1.71 -18.54 -8.12
C THR A 451 -0.87 -19.15 -9.25
N ASP A 452 0.38 -19.49 -8.97
CA ASP A 452 1.16 -20.32 -9.89
C ASP A 452 0.60 -21.75 -9.86
N LEU A 453 -0.18 -22.07 -10.89
CA LEU A 453 -0.85 -23.35 -11.09
C LEU A 453 0.13 -24.47 -11.42
N ALA A 454 1.35 -24.15 -11.89
CA ALA A 454 2.38 -25.11 -12.27
C ALA A 454 3.24 -25.55 -11.07
N ARG A 455 3.28 -24.77 -9.98
CA ARG A 455 4.15 -25.06 -8.83
C ARG A 455 3.94 -26.47 -8.27
N GLY A 456 5.02 -27.23 -8.20
CA GLY A 456 5.07 -28.62 -7.70
C GLY A 456 4.25 -29.62 -8.52
N ARG A 457 3.78 -29.26 -9.72
CA ARG A 457 2.97 -30.13 -10.56
C ARG A 457 3.80 -31.17 -11.31
N PRO A 458 3.20 -32.31 -11.71
CA PRO A 458 3.88 -33.29 -12.56
C PRO A 458 4.33 -32.67 -13.89
N VAL A 459 5.56 -32.96 -14.28
CA VAL A 459 6.18 -32.46 -15.52
C VAL A 459 6.62 -33.63 -16.41
N THR A 460 6.34 -33.52 -17.72
CA THR A 460 6.88 -34.40 -18.76
C THR A 460 7.74 -33.58 -19.72
N VAL A 461 8.94 -34.05 -20.01
CA VAL A 461 9.88 -33.40 -20.93
C VAL A 461 10.24 -34.33 -22.08
N THR A 462 10.54 -33.79 -23.25
CA THR A 462 11.01 -34.60 -24.41
C THR A 462 12.36 -35.23 -24.16
N SER A 463 13.22 -34.57 -23.39
CA SER A 463 14.51 -35.09 -22.95
C SER A 463 15.05 -34.32 -21.75
N VAL A 464 16.11 -34.86 -21.16
CA VAL A 464 16.96 -34.18 -20.18
C VAL A 464 18.39 -34.08 -20.72
N GLU A 465 19.12 -33.06 -20.32
CA GLU A 465 20.53 -32.87 -20.63
C GLU A 465 21.32 -34.13 -20.18
N PRO A 466 22.05 -34.81 -21.09
CA PRO A 466 22.68 -36.09 -20.80
C PRO A 466 23.63 -36.04 -19.58
N GLY A 467 23.46 -36.97 -18.65
CA GLY A 467 24.30 -37.08 -17.45
C GLY A 467 24.09 -35.99 -16.39
N SER A 468 23.04 -35.18 -16.52
CA SER A 468 22.72 -34.10 -15.57
C SER A 468 21.60 -34.47 -14.59
N THR A 469 21.43 -33.65 -13.56
CA THR A 469 20.27 -33.65 -12.65
C THR A 469 19.19 -32.65 -13.08
N HIS A 470 19.29 -32.06 -14.28
CA HIS A 470 18.42 -30.98 -14.75
C HIS A 470 17.07 -31.49 -15.29
N VAL A 471 16.28 -32.11 -14.42
CA VAL A 471 14.98 -32.72 -14.76
C VAL A 471 13.87 -31.68 -14.86
N GLY A 472 12.76 -32.04 -15.52
CA GLY A 472 11.62 -31.12 -15.72
C GLY A 472 11.00 -30.59 -14.42
N ALA A 473 11.04 -31.37 -13.34
CA ALA A 473 10.50 -30.97 -12.03
C ALA A 473 11.20 -29.74 -11.44
N ASN A 474 12.49 -29.55 -11.74
CA ASN A 474 13.27 -28.41 -11.28
C ASN A 474 12.71 -27.08 -11.81
N ALA A 475 12.12 -27.06 -13.01
CA ALA A 475 11.56 -25.82 -13.55
C ALA A 475 10.24 -25.40 -12.87
N VAL A 476 9.67 -26.22 -11.98
CA VAL A 476 8.38 -25.91 -11.32
C VAL A 476 8.45 -26.07 -9.80
N ASP A 477 9.64 -26.23 -9.23
CA ASP A 477 9.83 -26.45 -7.79
C ASP A 477 9.80 -25.15 -6.97
N GLY A 478 9.95 -24.00 -7.62
CA GLY A 478 10.01 -22.69 -6.97
C GLY A 478 11.40 -22.32 -6.45
N ASP A 479 12.44 -23.06 -6.84
CA ASP A 479 13.85 -22.77 -6.55
C ASP A 479 14.57 -22.38 -7.85
N SER A 480 14.66 -21.07 -8.11
CA SER A 480 15.36 -20.52 -9.28
C SER A 480 16.89 -20.75 -9.28
N THR A 481 17.42 -21.60 -8.39
CA THR A 481 18.80 -22.12 -8.43
C THR A 481 18.89 -23.53 -9.00
N THR A 482 17.76 -24.19 -9.23
CA THR A 482 17.66 -25.47 -9.95
C THR A 482 17.03 -25.23 -11.33
N ARG A 483 17.32 -26.10 -12.31
CA ARG A 483 16.81 -25.93 -13.69
C ARG A 483 16.44 -27.24 -14.35
N TRP A 484 15.50 -27.16 -15.29
CA TRP A 484 15.39 -28.15 -16.37
C TRP A 484 16.40 -27.81 -17.47
N GLY A 485 17.00 -28.83 -18.08
CA GLY A 485 17.82 -28.71 -19.28
C GLY A 485 17.49 -29.84 -20.25
N SER A 486 17.36 -29.55 -21.54
CA SER A 486 17.09 -30.54 -22.58
C SER A 486 18.36 -31.08 -23.24
N ALA A 487 18.22 -32.15 -24.04
CA ALA A 487 19.21 -32.52 -25.05
C ALA A 487 19.42 -31.39 -26.07
N TYR A 488 20.58 -31.37 -26.71
CA TYR A 488 21.03 -30.29 -27.60
C TYR A 488 20.47 -30.48 -29.02
N ALA A 489 19.14 -30.55 -29.12
CA ALA A 489 18.41 -30.82 -30.35
C ALA A 489 17.15 -29.96 -30.45
N ASP A 490 16.65 -29.79 -31.67
CA ASP A 490 15.40 -29.10 -31.97
C ASP A 490 14.42 -30.06 -32.63
N PRO A 491 13.12 -30.05 -32.28
CA PRO A 491 12.51 -29.28 -31.19
C PRO A 491 12.59 -30.03 -29.84
N GLN A 492 12.39 -29.33 -28.72
CA GLN A 492 12.21 -29.93 -27.38
C GLN A 492 11.06 -29.26 -26.65
N SER A 493 10.47 -29.94 -25.68
CA SER A 493 9.36 -29.39 -24.91
C SER A 493 9.38 -29.81 -23.46
N ILE A 494 8.82 -28.93 -22.63
CA ILE A 494 8.41 -29.19 -21.26
C ILE A 494 6.89 -29.03 -21.17
N THR A 495 6.23 -29.99 -20.52
CA THR A 495 4.77 -30.05 -20.36
C THR A 495 4.42 -30.22 -18.89
N VAL A 496 3.52 -29.39 -18.38
CA VAL A 496 3.04 -29.43 -16.99
C VAL A 496 1.58 -29.88 -16.94
N ASP A 497 1.25 -30.83 -16.05
CA ASP A 497 -0.13 -31.22 -15.73
C ASP A 497 -0.65 -30.41 -14.54
N LEU A 498 -1.56 -29.45 -14.78
CA LEU A 498 -2.16 -28.59 -13.76
C LEU A 498 -3.13 -29.33 -12.82
N GLY A 499 -3.35 -30.64 -13.03
CA GLY A 499 -4.21 -31.51 -12.22
C GLY A 499 -5.71 -31.36 -12.48
N GLY A 500 -6.10 -30.48 -13.39
CA GLY A 500 -7.49 -30.24 -13.81
C GLY A 500 -7.55 -29.12 -14.83
N VAL A 501 -8.68 -28.96 -15.53
CA VAL A 501 -8.84 -27.85 -16.48
C VAL A 501 -8.87 -26.53 -15.72
N ARG A 502 -8.02 -25.59 -16.12
CA ARG A 502 -7.90 -24.24 -15.57
C ARG A 502 -8.11 -23.20 -16.65
N THR A 503 -8.50 -21.98 -16.25
CA THR A 503 -8.47 -20.81 -17.11
C THR A 503 -7.12 -20.14 -16.96
N LEU A 504 -6.37 -19.98 -18.05
CA LEU A 504 -5.04 -19.38 -18.03
C LEU A 504 -5.10 -17.89 -18.36
N GLN A 505 -4.15 -17.14 -17.81
CA GLN A 505 -4.00 -15.70 -18.01
C GLN A 505 -2.57 -15.34 -18.44
N GLN A 506 -1.57 -16.03 -17.91
CA GLN A 506 -0.16 -15.74 -18.20
C GLN A 506 0.69 -17.00 -18.03
N VAL A 507 1.74 -17.12 -18.83
CA VAL A 507 2.84 -18.07 -18.62
C VAL A 507 4.12 -17.26 -18.48
N ARG A 508 4.91 -17.55 -17.45
CA ARG A 508 6.18 -16.88 -17.17
C ARG A 508 7.30 -17.91 -17.24
N LEU A 509 8.35 -17.58 -17.99
CA LEU A 509 9.50 -18.45 -18.23
C LEU A 509 10.76 -17.71 -17.80
N ASN A 510 11.54 -18.32 -16.92
CA ASN A 510 12.86 -17.82 -16.56
C ASN A 510 13.92 -18.73 -17.21
N TRP A 511 14.43 -18.30 -18.36
CA TRP A 511 15.43 -19.04 -19.10
C TRP A 511 16.83 -18.89 -18.51
N GLU A 512 17.63 -19.94 -18.63
CA GLU A 512 19.08 -19.86 -18.46
C GLU A 512 19.73 -19.21 -19.70
N THR A 513 21.06 -19.04 -19.70
CA THR A 513 21.81 -18.63 -20.90
C THR A 513 21.44 -19.47 -22.13
N ALA A 514 21.26 -20.79 -21.95
CA ALA A 514 20.76 -21.70 -22.95
C ALA A 514 19.22 -21.62 -23.04
N HIS A 515 18.70 -20.97 -24.09
CA HIS A 515 17.28 -20.63 -24.21
C HIS A 515 16.73 -20.85 -25.63
N ALA A 516 15.41 -20.73 -25.77
CA ALA A 516 14.73 -20.72 -27.05
C ALA A 516 14.74 -19.32 -27.69
N SER A 517 15.23 -19.20 -28.92
CA SER A 517 14.99 -18.02 -29.75
C SER A 517 13.62 -18.06 -30.43
N ALA A 518 13.04 -19.25 -30.62
CA ALA A 518 11.66 -19.41 -31.05
C ALA A 518 10.97 -20.55 -30.28
N TYR A 519 9.76 -20.30 -29.80
CA TYR A 519 8.94 -21.26 -29.08
C TYR A 519 7.44 -20.93 -29.12
N THR A 520 6.61 -21.90 -28.78
CA THR A 520 5.17 -21.71 -28.59
C THR A 520 4.74 -22.15 -27.20
N VAL A 521 3.74 -21.46 -26.67
CA VAL A 521 3.00 -21.87 -25.47
C VAL A 521 1.68 -22.47 -25.93
N GLN A 522 1.38 -23.68 -25.46
CA GLN A 522 0.24 -24.45 -25.90
C GLN A 522 -0.55 -25.01 -24.72
N THR A 523 -1.86 -25.14 -24.86
CA THR A 523 -2.73 -25.79 -23.89
C THR A 523 -3.41 -27.02 -24.46
N SER A 524 -3.77 -27.97 -23.58
CA SER A 524 -4.53 -29.16 -23.93
C SER A 524 -5.40 -29.62 -22.76
N ALA A 525 -6.58 -30.19 -23.04
CA ALA A 525 -7.43 -30.81 -22.02
C ALA A 525 -7.10 -32.30 -21.79
N ASP A 526 -6.52 -32.96 -22.80
CA ASP A 526 -6.37 -34.42 -22.90
C ASP A 526 -4.91 -34.88 -23.09
N ASN A 527 -3.96 -33.94 -23.14
CA ASN A 527 -2.54 -34.15 -23.44
C ASN A 527 -2.26 -34.69 -24.86
N ALA A 528 -3.24 -34.67 -25.75
CA ALA A 528 -3.14 -35.19 -27.12
C ALA A 528 -3.44 -34.10 -28.16
N THR A 529 -4.52 -33.36 -27.94
CA THR A 529 -4.96 -32.27 -28.81
C THR A 529 -4.48 -30.94 -28.25
N TRP A 530 -3.64 -30.25 -29.02
CA TRP A 530 -2.96 -29.03 -28.56
C TRP A 530 -3.44 -27.80 -29.30
N ARG A 531 -3.67 -26.72 -28.54
CA ARG A 531 -3.94 -25.37 -29.08
C ARG A 531 -2.79 -24.45 -28.71
N THR A 532 -2.24 -23.74 -29.69
CA THR A 532 -1.29 -22.65 -29.42
C THR A 532 -2.01 -21.44 -28.85
N VAL A 533 -1.52 -20.95 -27.71
CA VAL A 533 -2.05 -19.77 -27.00
C VAL A 533 -1.03 -18.65 -26.87
N GLY A 534 0.24 -18.90 -27.21
CA GLY A 534 1.31 -17.90 -27.28
C GLY A 534 2.39 -18.33 -28.29
N THR A 535 3.04 -17.37 -28.93
CA THR A 535 4.12 -17.62 -29.90
C THR A 535 5.18 -16.54 -29.76
N VAL A 536 6.44 -16.96 -29.67
CA VAL A 536 7.62 -16.09 -29.63
C VAL A 536 8.59 -16.55 -30.71
N THR A 537 9.03 -15.62 -31.56
CA THR A 537 9.89 -15.92 -32.72
C THR A 537 11.27 -15.28 -32.65
N ALA A 538 11.54 -14.47 -31.63
CA ALA A 538 12.80 -13.77 -31.42
C ALA A 538 13.08 -13.61 -29.91
N GLY A 539 13.02 -14.72 -29.17
CA GLY A 539 13.34 -14.78 -27.74
C GLY A 539 14.80 -14.41 -27.48
N ASN A 540 15.01 -13.66 -26.40
CA ASN A 540 16.30 -13.14 -25.97
C ASN A 540 16.84 -13.84 -24.70
N GLY A 541 16.10 -14.82 -24.17
CA GLY A 541 16.41 -15.51 -22.92
C GLY A 541 16.09 -14.66 -21.70
N GLY A 542 16.55 -15.09 -20.53
CA GLY A 542 16.13 -14.47 -19.27
C GLY A 542 14.61 -14.61 -19.04
N LEU A 543 13.97 -13.55 -18.55
CA LEU A 543 12.57 -13.60 -18.18
C LEU A 543 11.65 -13.26 -19.36
N ASP A 544 10.77 -14.18 -19.71
CA ASP A 544 9.66 -13.97 -20.63
C ASP A 544 8.32 -14.01 -19.87
N GLU A 545 7.47 -13.02 -20.13
CA GLU A 545 6.10 -12.97 -19.63
C GLU A 545 5.13 -12.99 -20.81
N ILE A 546 4.46 -14.13 -21.01
CA ILE A 546 3.56 -14.35 -22.13
C ILE A 546 2.12 -14.27 -21.62
N ALA A 547 1.41 -13.19 -22.00
CA ALA A 547 -0.04 -13.14 -21.82
C ALA A 547 -0.69 -14.23 -22.69
N VAL A 548 -1.52 -15.06 -22.07
CA VAL A 548 -2.21 -16.17 -22.74
C VAL A 548 -3.70 -16.12 -22.42
N SER A 549 -4.52 -16.64 -23.34
CA SER A 549 -5.95 -16.79 -23.11
C SER A 549 -6.42 -18.17 -23.55
N GLY A 550 -7.26 -18.79 -22.74
CA GLY A 550 -7.84 -20.10 -23.01
C GLY A 550 -7.91 -20.99 -21.77
N THR A 551 -8.36 -22.22 -21.97
CA THR A 551 -8.43 -23.24 -20.93
C THR A 551 -7.56 -24.45 -21.28
N GLY A 552 -7.12 -25.17 -20.26
CA GLY A 552 -6.36 -26.40 -20.42
C GLY A 552 -6.06 -27.06 -19.09
N ARG A 553 -5.86 -28.38 -19.12
CA ARG A 553 -5.25 -29.13 -18.02
C ARG A 553 -3.74 -29.20 -18.16
N TYR A 554 -3.25 -29.29 -19.39
CA TYR A 554 -1.84 -29.38 -19.72
C TYR A 554 -1.37 -28.09 -20.36
N VAL A 555 -0.17 -27.64 -19.99
CA VAL A 555 0.52 -26.50 -20.59
C VAL A 555 1.86 -26.97 -21.11
N ARG A 556 2.16 -26.71 -22.38
CA ARG A 556 3.42 -27.08 -23.02
C ARG A 556 4.13 -25.84 -23.53
N VAL A 557 5.41 -25.74 -23.19
CA VAL A 557 6.35 -24.84 -23.86
C VAL A 557 7.12 -25.69 -24.86
N GLN A 558 6.91 -25.40 -26.15
CA GLN A 558 7.54 -26.11 -27.26
C GLN A 558 8.62 -25.21 -27.85
N GLY A 559 9.88 -25.46 -27.49
CA GLY A 559 11.04 -24.85 -28.14
C GLY A 559 11.20 -25.40 -29.55
N THR A 560 11.25 -24.50 -30.53
CA THR A 560 11.40 -24.84 -31.96
C THR A 560 12.74 -24.40 -32.54
N THR A 561 13.38 -23.40 -31.94
CA THR A 561 14.73 -22.97 -32.33
C THR A 561 15.52 -22.54 -31.09
N ARG A 562 16.72 -23.08 -30.93
CA ARG A 562 17.67 -22.70 -29.87
C ARG A 562 18.40 -21.41 -30.24
N ALA A 563 18.67 -20.58 -29.24
CA ALA A 563 19.48 -19.37 -29.39
C ALA A 563 20.99 -19.64 -29.26
N THR A 564 21.37 -20.78 -28.67
CA THR A 564 22.77 -21.18 -28.44
C THR A 564 23.03 -22.58 -28.99
N GLN A 565 24.29 -23.04 -28.94
CA GLN A 565 24.65 -24.42 -29.31
C GLN A 565 24.14 -25.47 -28.30
N TYR A 566 23.80 -25.06 -27.08
CA TYR A 566 23.29 -25.91 -26.00
C TYR A 566 21.80 -26.20 -26.16
N GLY A 567 21.22 -27.01 -25.28
CA GLY A 567 19.78 -27.31 -25.23
C GLY A 567 18.92 -26.12 -24.80
N TYR A 568 17.65 -26.39 -24.52
CA TYR A 568 16.75 -25.45 -23.85
C TYR A 568 16.89 -25.62 -22.34
N SER A 569 16.95 -24.53 -21.59
CA SER A 569 17.10 -24.59 -20.14
C SER A 569 16.27 -23.53 -19.42
N LEU A 570 15.50 -23.97 -18.42
CA LEU A 570 14.58 -23.12 -17.64
C LEU A 570 14.87 -23.27 -16.16
N TRP A 571 15.15 -22.15 -15.49
CA TRP A 571 15.11 -22.02 -14.04
C TRP A 571 13.66 -22.14 -13.54
N ASP A 572 12.72 -21.45 -14.20
CA ASP A 572 11.31 -21.44 -13.80
C ASP A 572 10.35 -21.51 -14.98
N LEU A 573 9.23 -22.20 -14.77
CA LEU A 573 8.03 -22.21 -15.60
C LEU A 573 6.82 -22.04 -14.67
N ASN A 574 6.26 -20.83 -14.66
CA ASN A 574 5.05 -20.52 -13.89
C ASN A 574 3.84 -20.42 -14.83
N VAL A 575 2.69 -20.91 -14.37
CA VAL A 575 1.42 -20.79 -15.10
C VAL A 575 0.41 -20.09 -14.20
N PHE A 576 -0.06 -18.93 -14.61
CA PHE A 576 -1.01 -18.13 -13.85
C PHE A 576 -2.41 -18.22 -14.42
N GLY A 577 -3.41 -18.30 -13.54
CA GLY A 577 -4.80 -18.45 -13.94
C GLY A 577 -5.75 -18.66 -12.76
N THR A 578 -7.00 -19.00 -13.06
CA THR A 578 -8.02 -19.30 -12.06
C THR A 578 -8.48 -20.76 -12.15
N THR A 579 -8.90 -21.30 -11.00
CA THR A 579 -9.70 -22.52 -10.97
C THR A 579 -11.07 -22.22 -11.56
N GLN A 580 -11.57 -23.06 -12.46
CA GLN A 580 -12.98 -23.04 -12.83
C GLN A 580 -13.85 -23.48 -11.65
#